data_AF-A0AAW2MH55-F1
#
_entry.id   AF-A0AAW2MH55-F1
#
_cell.length_a   1.000
_cell.length_b   1.000
_cell.length_c   1.000
_cell.angle_alpha   90.00
_cell.angle_beta   90.00
_cell.angle_gamma   90.00
#
_symmetry.space_group_name_H-M   'P 1'
#
loop_
_entity.id
_entity.type
_entity.pdbx_description
1 polymer ?
#
loop_
_entity_poly.entity_id
_entity_poly.type
_entity_poly.pdbx_seq_one_letter_code
_entity_poly.pdbx_strand_id
1 'polypeptide(L)'
;MNLVGCWFGAMPCCHGAGGLAGQYKFGGRTGACVALLGVAKLVLGLVLGSSFVKILDQFPVGVLGVLLLFAGIELAMCSRDMNSKEESFVMLICTAVSLVGSSAALGFLCGIVVHLLLRLRTLGDGQSLSSFWFAQNS
;
A
#
# COMPACT_ATOMS: atom_id res chain seq x y z
N MET A 1 -13.10 8.12 -6.28
CA MET A 1 -13.42 9.09 -5.20
C MET A 1 -12.61 10.37 -5.29
N ASN A 2 -11.31 10.33 -5.59
CA ASN A 2 -10.42 11.51 -5.51
C ASN A 2 -10.83 12.69 -6.42
N LEU A 3 -11.36 12.42 -7.61
CA LEU A 3 -11.83 13.48 -8.54
C LEU A 3 -12.95 14.35 -7.97
N VAL A 4 -13.84 13.78 -7.16
CA VAL A 4 -15.01 14.49 -6.60
C VAL A 4 -14.73 14.91 -5.17
N GLY A 5 -14.21 14.00 -4.34
CA GLY A 5 -14.00 14.24 -2.90
C GLY A 5 -13.02 15.37 -2.61
N CYS A 6 -11.96 15.54 -3.39
CA CYS A 6 -10.98 16.60 -3.14
C CYS A 6 -11.53 18.01 -3.33
N TRP A 7 -12.56 18.21 -4.16
CA TRP A 7 -13.26 19.52 -4.26
C TRP A 7 -13.95 19.91 -2.95
N PHE A 8 -14.29 18.92 -2.12
CA PHE A 8 -14.91 19.11 -0.80
C PHE A 8 -13.87 19.04 0.34
N GLY A 9 -12.57 19.14 0.03
CA GLY A 9 -11.50 19.08 1.03
C GLY A 9 -11.17 17.67 1.54
N ALA A 10 -11.65 16.60 0.88
CA ALA A 10 -11.26 15.24 1.25
C ALA A 10 -9.78 14.98 0.90
N MET A 11 -9.08 14.27 1.79
CA MET A 11 -7.73 13.80 1.53
C MET A 11 -7.72 12.77 0.38
N PRO A 12 -6.65 12.70 -0.43
CA PRO A 12 -6.52 11.71 -1.49
C PRO A 12 -6.52 10.31 -0.90
N CYS A 13 -7.39 9.45 -1.42
CA CYS A 13 -7.61 8.11 -0.89
C CYS A 13 -7.27 7.03 -1.92
N CYS A 14 -6.87 5.86 -1.43
CA CYS A 14 -6.75 4.63 -2.21
C CYS A 14 -7.73 3.56 -1.67
N HIS A 15 -7.56 2.29 -2.03
CA HIS A 15 -8.48 1.21 -1.64
C HIS A 15 -8.57 0.97 -0.12
N GLY A 16 -7.65 1.48 0.70
CA GLY A 16 -7.76 1.40 2.16
C GLY A 16 -7.74 -0.04 2.71
N ALA A 17 -6.78 -0.85 2.25
CA ALA A 17 -6.73 -2.29 2.50
C ALA A 17 -6.79 -2.69 4.00
N GLY A 18 -6.12 -1.95 4.90
CA GLY A 18 -6.15 -2.26 6.34
C GLY A 18 -7.54 -2.14 6.97
N GLY A 19 -8.31 -1.11 6.59
CA GLY A 19 -9.69 -0.93 7.05
C GLY A 19 -10.64 -1.99 6.50
N LEU A 20 -10.45 -2.37 5.24
CA LEU A 20 -11.20 -3.46 4.59
C LEU A 20 -10.89 -4.82 5.22
N ALA A 21 -9.62 -5.10 5.55
CA ALA A 21 -9.23 -6.30 6.27
C ALA A 21 -9.93 -6.38 7.64
N GLY A 22 -10.04 -5.25 8.35
CA GLY A 22 -10.83 -5.15 9.58
C GLY A 22 -12.30 -5.51 9.35
N GLN A 23 -12.95 -4.92 8.34
CA GLN A 23 -14.34 -5.26 7.99
C GLN A 23 -14.52 -6.75 7.73
N TYR A 24 -13.58 -7.34 6.99
CA TYR A 24 -13.62 -8.76 6.67
C TYR A 24 -13.47 -9.62 7.94
N LYS A 25 -12.58 -9.26 8.87
CA LYS A 25 -12.44 -9.95 10.17
C LYS A 25 -13.69 -9.83 11.04
N PHE A 26 -14.45 -8.73 10.95
CA PHE A 26 -15.74 -8.55 11.62
C PHE A 26 -16.94 -9.15 10.85
N GLY A 27 -16.69 -9.92 9.78
CA GLY A 27 -17.74 -10.63 9.03
C GLY A 27 -18.37 -9.84 7.88
N GLY A 28 -17.92 -8.62 7.60
CA GLY A 28 -18.33 -7.84 6.44
C GLY A 28 -17.76 -8.41 5.15
N ARG A 29 -18.62 -9.00 4.31
CA ARG A 29 -18.22 -9.65 3.05
C ARG A 29 -18.69 -8.94 1.78
N THR A 30 -19.39 -7.82 1.92
CA THR A 30 -19.96 -7.07 0.79
C THR A 30 -19.54 -5.60 0.84
N GLY A 31 -19.55 -4.95 -0.33
CA GLY A 31 -19.35 -3.50 -0.43
C GLY A 31 -20.44 -2.69 0.28
N ALA A 32 -21.62 -3.29 0.51
CA ALA A 32 -22.71 -2.65 1.24
C ALA A 32 -22.33 -2.39 2.71
N CYS A 33 -21.58 -3.29 3.35
CA CYS A 33 -21.07 -3.07 4.71
C CYS A 33 -20.19 -1.81 4.79
N VAL A 34 -19.31 -1.62 3.80
CA VAL A 34 -18.44 -0.45 3.70
C VAL A 34 -19.25 0.82 3.43
N ALA A 35 -20.23 0.75 2.53
CA ALA A 35 -21.12 1.86 2.23
C ALA A 35 -21.93 2.31 3.45
N LEU A 36 -22.55 1.36 4.18
CA LEU A 36 -23.32 1.66 5.39
C LEU A 36 -22.47 2.30 6.48
N LEU A 37 -21.23 1.83 6.67
CA LEU A 37 -20.32 2.46 7.63
C LEU A 37 -19.86 3.85 7.20
N GLY A 38 -19.67 4.06 5.89
CA GLY A 38 -19.40 5.38 5.32
C GLY A 38 -20.55 6.35 5.56
N VAL A 39 -21.79 5.92 5.27
CA VAL A 39 -23.00 6.73 5.53
C VAL A 39 -23.17 6.99 7.02
N ALA A 40 -22.99 5.98 7.88
CA ALA A 40 -23.08 6.16 9.32
C ALA A 40 -22.06 7.18 9.85
N LYS A 41 -20.79 7.11 9.39
CA LYS A 41 -19.77 8.12 9.74
C LYS A 41 -20.14 9.52 9.21
N LEU A 42 -20.70 9.61 8.01
CA LEU A 42 -21.11 10.87 7.41
C LEU A 42 -22.27 11.52 8.20
N VAL A 43 -23.30 10.74 8.53
CA VAL A 43 -24.42 11.20 9.37
C VAL A 43 -23.92 11.64 10.73
N LEU A 44 -23.05 10.85 11.37
CA LEU A 44 -22.47 11.19 12.67
C LEU A 44 -21.68 12.51 12.62
N GLY A 45 -20.88 12.70 11.57
CA GLY A 45 -20.12 13.92 11.33
C GLY A 45 -21.00 15.14 11.07
N LEU A 46 -22.10 14.99 10.32
CA LEU A 46 -23.02 16.10 10.05
C LEU A 46 -23.88 16.48 11.26
N VAL A 47 -24.31 15.50 12.06
CA VAL A 47 -25.18 15.75 13.24
C VAL A 47 -24.39 16.28 14.43
N LEU A 48 -23.24 15.68 14.75
CA LEU A 48 -22.44 16.05 15.94
C LEU A 48 -21.35 17.08 15.65
N GLY A 49 -20.89 17.18 14.40
CA GLY A 49 -19.90 18.16 13.97
C GLY A 49 -18.64 18.20 14.86
N SER A 50 -18.31 19.39 15.35
CA SER A 50 -17.12 19.64 16.19
C SER A 50 -17.19 19.01 17.59
N SER A 51 -18.38 18.66 18.08
CA SER A 51 -18.55 17.99 19.37
C SER A 51 -17.99 16.56 19.33
N PHE A 52 -18.13 15.87 18.20
CA PHE A 52 -17.58 14.53 18.04
C PHE A 52 -16.04 14.53 17.99
N VAL A 53 -15.44 15.55 17.37
CA VAL A 53 -13.98 15.70 17.30
C VAL A 53 -13.36 15.83 18.70
N LYS A 54 -14.00 16.57 19.61
CA LYS A 54 -13.53 16.69 21.01
C LYS A 54 -13.51 15.35 21.74
N ILE A 55 -14.46 14.47 21.45
CA ILE A 55 -14.51 13.12 22.03
C ILE A 55 -13.39 12.25 21.44
N LEU A 56 -13.17 12.34 20.13
CA LEU A 56 -12.08 11.62 19.46
C LEU A 56 -10.69 12.07 19.94
N ASP A 57 -10.54 13.34 20.31
CA ASP A 57 -9.27 13.89 20.83
C ASP A 57 -8.89 13.30 22.21
N GLN A 58 -9.88 12.83 22.98
CA GLN A 58 -9.65 12.11 24.25
C GLN A 58 -9.26 10.64 24.04
N PHE A 59 -9.27 10.15 22.80
CA PHE A 59 -8.95 8.75 22.54
C PHE A 59 -7.45 8.48 22.77
N PRO A 60 -7.08 7.42 23.50
CA PRO A 60 -5.69 7.17 23.87
C PRO A 60 -4.83 6.89 22.63
N VAL A 61 -3.82 7.74 22.42
CA VAL A 61 -2.87 7.66 21.29
C VAL A 61 -2.16 6.30 21.25
N GLY A 62 -1.91 5.70 22.42
CA GLY A 62 -1.30 4.37 22.53
C GLY A 62 -2.14 3.27 21.87
N VAL A 63 -3.47 3.30 22.00
CA VAL A 63 -4.36 2.33 21.34
C VAL A 63 -4.33 2.54 19.84
N LEU A 64 -4.35 3.80 19.39
CA LEU A 64 -4.24 4.15 17.97
C LEU A 64 -2.93 3.61 17.36
N GLY A 65 -1.81 3.76 18.08
CA GLY A 65 -0.51 3.24 17.68
C GLY A 65 -0.48 1.72 17.55
N VAL A 66 -1.05 0.99 18.51
CA VAL A 66 -1.11 -0.49 18.45
C VAL A 66 -1.97 -0.97 17.28
N LEU A 67 -3.11 -0.31 17.03
CA LEU A 67 -3.98 -0.64 15.89
C LEU A 67 -3.26 -0.38 14.55
N LEU A 68 -2.54 0.74 14.44
CA LEU A 68 -1.74 1.08 13.26
C LEU A 68 -0.59 0.09 13.05
N LEU A 69 0.09 -0.32 14.12
CA LEU A 69 1.16 -1.31 14.06
C LEU A 69 0.64 -2.66 13.57
N PHE A 70 -0.49 -3.13 14.10
CA PHE A 70 -1.08 -4.39 13.66
C PHE A 70 -1.54 -4.34 12.19
N ALA A 71 -2.19 -3.25 11.78
CA ALA A 71 -2.56 -3.04 10.37
C ALA A 71 -1.33 -2.98 9.46
N GLY A 72 -0.25 -2.35 9.92
CA GLY A 72 1.04 -2.30 9.21
C GLY A 72 1.67 -3.68 9.04
N ILE A 73 1.67 -4.51 10.09
CA ILE A 73 2.17 -5.89 10.02
C ILE A 73 1.34 -6.73 9.05
N GLU A 74 0.01 -6.65 9.11
CA GLU A 74 -0.88 -7.36 8.19
C GLU A 74 -0.61 -7.00 6.73
N LEU A 75 -0.40 -5.72 6.43
CA LEU A 75 -0.02 -5.26 5.09
C LEU A 75 1.40 -5.69 4.71
N ALA A 76 2.34 -5.70 5.66
CA ALA A 76 3.71 -6.13 5.43
C ALA A 76 3.80 -7.64 5.15
N MET A 77 2.89 -8.48 5.69
CA MET A 77 2.90 -9.92 5.43
C MET A 77 2.71 -10.25 3.94
N CYS A 78 2.02 -9.41 3.17
CA CYS A 78 1.90 -9.56 1.71
C CYS A 78 3.26 -9.54 0.99
N SER A 79 4.31 -8.99 1.62
CA SER A 79 5.67 -9.04 1.07
C SER A 79 6.25 -10.46 0.99
N ARG A 80 5.70 -11.42 1.75
CA ARG A 80 6.14 -12.82 1.76
C ARG A 80 5.71 -13.59 0.52
N ASP A 81 4.71 -13.10 -0.22
CA ASP A 81 4.20 -13.74 -1.45
C ASP A 81 5.10 -13.47 -2.67
N MET A 82 6.29 -12.90 -2.45
CA MET A 82 7.23 -12.59 -3.51
C MET A 82 7.97 -13.85 -3.98
N ASN A 83 7.73 -14.25 -5.22
CA ASN A 83 8.16 -15.54 -5.76
C ASN A 83 9.61 -15.56 -6.31
N SER A 84 10.24 -14.40 -6.50
CA SER A 84 11.61 -14.32 -7.03
C SER A 84 12.54 -13.46 -6.18
N LYS A 85 13.85 -13.75 -6.28
CA LYS A 85 14.90 -12.98 -5.61
C LYS A 85 14.96 -11.53 -6.10
N GLU A 86 14.73 -11.31 -7.39
CA GLU A 86 14.73 -9.98 -8.01
C GLU A 86 13.60 -9.10 -7.45
N GLU A 87 12.38 -9.64 -7.41
CA GLU A 87 11.21 -8.89 -6.93
C GLU A 87 11.31 -8.63 -5.40
N SER A 88 11.90 -9.57 -4.64
CA SER A 88 12.19 -9.38 -3.21
C SER A 88 13.23 -8.28 -2.97
N PHE A 89 14.28 -8.24 -3.80
CA PHE A 89 15.30 -7.20 -3.73
C PHE A 89 14.71 -5.81 -4.02
N VAL A 90 13.87 -5.69 -5.06
CA VAL A 90 13.17 -4.44 -5.39
C VAL A 90 12.30 -3.96 -4.22
N MET A 91 11.53 -4.86 -3.62
CA MET A 91 10.66 -4.55 -2.48
C MET A 91 11.44 -4.08 -1.24
N LEU A 92 12.57 -4.72 -0.93
CA LEU A 92 13.45 -4.32 0.18
C LEU A 92 14.08 -2.95 -0.06
N ILE A 93 14.59 -2.68 -1.27
CA ILE A 93 15.15 -1.36 -1.63
C ILE A 93 14.07 -0.28 -1.53
N CYS A 94 12.88 -0.52 -2.09
CA CYS A 94 11.74 0.40 -2.02
C CYS A 94 11.38 0.74 -0.56
N THR A 95 11.36 -0.27 0.31
CA THR A 95 11.06 -0.10 1.74
C THR A 95 12.16 0.68 2.45
N ALA A 96 13.43 0.34 2.22
CA ALA A 96 14.57 1.02 2.83
C ALA A 96 14.63 2.50 2.44
N VAL A 97 14.45 2.81 1.16
CA VAL A 97 14.44 4.20 0.67
C VAL A 97 13.23 4.96 1.18
N SER A 98 12.05 4.33 1.28
CA SER A 98 10.86 4.96 1.87
C SER A 98 11.07 5.36 3.33
N LEU A 99 11.73 4.49 4.11
CA LEU A 99 11.96 4.70 5.54
C LEU A 99 13.03 5.77 5.79
N VAL A 100 14.16 5.71 5.07
CA VAL A 100 15.26 6.67 5.20
C VAL A 100 14.87 8.03 4.63
N GLY A 101 14.23 8.04 3.45
CA GLY A 101 13.81 9.26 2.76
C GLY A 101 12.51 9.88 3.30
N SER A 102 11.92 9.29 4.35
CA SER A 102 10.64 9.71 4.96
C SER A 102 9.52 9.98 3.95
N SER A 103 9.55 9.31 2.80
CA SER A 103 8.62 9.54 1.70
C SER A 103 8.41 8.28 0.87
N ALA A 104 7.14 7.84 0.81
CA ALA A 104 6.74 6.71 -0.01
C ALA A 104 6.99 6.96 -1.51
N ALA A 105 6.96 8.22 -1.95
CA ALA A 105 7.21 8.59 -3.33
C ALA A 105 8.65 8.29 -3.77
N LEU A 106 9.65 8.59 -2.94
CA LEU A 106 11.06 8.30 -3.26
C LEU A 106 11.32 6.80 -3.31
N GLY A 107 10.75 6.04 -2.36
CA GLY A 107 10.87 4.58 -2.38
C GLY A 107 10.23 3.96 -3.61
N PHE A 108 9.03 4.40 -3.99
CA PHE A 108 8.36 3.93 -5.20
C PHE A 108 9.17 4.24 -6.47
N LEU A 109 9.67 5.48 -6.61
CA LEU A 109 10.49 5.88 -7.75
C LEU A 109 11.77 5.03 -7.84
N CYS A 110 12.48 4.85 -6.71
CA CYS A 110 13.68 4.02 -6.65
C CYS A 110 13.37 2.56 -7.00
N GLY A 111 12.26 2.00 -6.49
CA GLY A 111 11.80 0.65 -6.79
C GLY A 111 11.55 0.44 -8.30
N ILE A 112 10.91 1.40 -8.98
CA ILE A 112 10.71 1.35 -10.43
C ILE A 112 12.04 1.30 -11.17
N VAL A 113 12.98 2.19 -10.82
CA VAL A 113 14.30 2.27 -11.47
C VAL A 113 15.04 0.94 -11.32
N VAL A 114 15.07 0.36 -10.12
CA VAL A 114 15.75 -0.92 -9.88
C VAL A 114 15.05 -2.07 -10.61
N HIS A 115 13.71 -2.12 -10.61
CA HIS A 115 12.95 -3.14 -11.33
C HIS A 115 13.23 -3.10 -12.84
N LEU A 116 13.26 -1.90 -13.44
CA LEU A 116 13.58 -1.71 -14.85
C LEU A 116 15.02 -2.14 -15.17
N LEU A 117 15.99 -1.77 -14.33
CA LEU A 117 17.40 -2.17 -14.54
C LEU A 117 17.59 -3.68 -14.46
N LEU A 118 16.91 -4.36 -13.53
CA LEU A 118 16.95 -5.81 -13.43
C LEU A 118 16.28 -6.47 -14.65
N ARG A 119 15.11 -5.97 -15.06
CA ARG A 119 14.44 -6.45 -16.28
C ARG A 119 15.31 -6.29 -17.53
N LEU A 120 16.01 -5.16 -17.68
CA LEU A 120 16.93 -4.94 -18.80
C LEU A 120 18.13 -5.90 -18.78
N ARG A 121 18.70 -6.17 -17.60
CA ARG A 121 19.79 -7.14 -17.45
C ARG A 121 19.34 -8.55 -17.84
N THR A 122 18.17 -8.99 -17.35
CA THR A 122 17.64 -10.33 -17.64
C THR A 122 17.33 -10.53 -19.13
N LEU A 123 16.87 -9.48 -19.82
CA LEU A 123 16.68 -9.51 -21.27
C LEU A 123 18.01 -9.57 -22.05
N GLY A 124 19.03 -8.84 -21.59
CA GLY A 124 20.36 -8.86 -22.22
C GLY A 124 21.10 -10.19 -22.07
N ASP A 125 20.95 -10.85 -20.92
CA ASP A 125 21.58 -12.15 -20.65
C ASP A 125 20.98 -13.27 -21.54
N GLY A 126 19.68 -13.21 -21.84
CA GLY A 126 19.00 -14.12 -22.77
C GLY A 126 19.44 -13.98 -24.24
N GLN A 127 19.85 -12.79 -24.67
CA GLN A 127 20.44 -12.60 -26.01
C GLN A 127 21.91 -13.04 -26.09
N SER A 128 22.67 -12.88 -25.00
CA SER A 128 24.06 -13.35 -24.91
C SER A 128 24.17 -14.88 -25.03
N LEU A 129 23.32 -15.61 -24.30
CA LEU A 129 23.31 -17.08 -24.30
C LEU A 129 22.86 -17.69 -25.65
N SER A 130 21.90 -17.07 -26.33
CA SER A 130 21.47 -17.51 -27.67
C SER A 130 22.53 -17.23 -28.73
N SER A 131 23.16 -16.05 -28.69
CA SER A 131 24.30 -15.72 -29.57
C SER A 131 25.50 -16.65 -29.35
N PHE A 132 25.79 -17.04 -28.11
CA PHE A 132 26.91 -17.93 -27.78
C PHE A 132 26.63 -19.38 -28.23
N TRP A 133 25.40 -19.87 -28.08
CA TRP A 133 25.02 -21.22 -28.51
C TRP A 133 24.99 -21.37 -30.04
N PHE A 134 24.55 -20.35 -30.77
CA PHE A 134 24.59 -20.36 -32.25
C PHE A 134 26.01 -20.25 -32.82
N ALA A 135 26.94 -19.61 -32.12
CA ALA A 135 28.34 -19.51 -32.55
C ALA A 135 29.16 -20.80 -32.31
N GLN A 136 28.70 -21.68 -31.41
CA GLN A 136 29.41 -22.91 -31.06
C GLN A 136 28.96 -24.13 -31.91
N ASN A 137 27.85 -24.00 -32.63
CA ASN A 137 27.22 -25.08 -33.40
C ASN A 137 27.31 -24.89 -34.94
N SER A 138 28.21 -24.01 -35.40
CA SER A 138 28.53 -23.74 -36.81
C SER A 138 29.97 -24.13 -37.15
#